data_AF-A0A9Y2IFK6-F1
#
_entry.id   AF-A0A9Y2IFK6-F1
#
_cell.length_a   1.000
_cell.length_b   1.000
_cell.length_c   1.000
_cell.angle_alpha   90.00
_cell.angle_beta   90.00
_cell.angle_gamma   90.00
#
_symmetry.space_group_name_H-M   'P 1'
#
loop_
_entity.id
_entity.type
_entity.pdbx_description
1 polymer ?
#
loop_
_entity_poly.entity_id
_entity_poly.type
_entity_poly.pdbx_seq_one_letter_code
_entity_poly.pdbx_strand_id
1 'polypeptide(L)'
;MPPTHSAPATAAAEPATHPRGALIAWAWGLARRHLSHELPRRWEHVRGVAKCGRQIGPSLLPADEVELLVAAALLHDIGYASGLVVCGYHPLDGARFLAAVSAPPRLVNLVAQHSAAELIAGERGFATDLARYPDEHSPLRDALWFCDMRTNPDGRPTDFAERIAGIRARHGPGSPLVRALDAGAHTARHDAVRRTELRLGAAAVRRRVSPRRGEADAAVRGDGGDGAAREPDRRAR
;
A
#
# COMPACT_ATOMS: atom_id res chain seq x y z
N MET A 1 -47.53 36.79 -4.14
CA MET A 1 -46.71 36.28 -5.27
C MET A 1 -45.25 36.59 -4.98
N PRO A 2 -44.47 35.65 -4.40
CA PRO A 2 -43.03 35.81 -4.29
C PRO A 2 -42.33 35.25 -5.55
N PRO A 3 -41.18 35.80 -5.97
CA PRO A 3 -40.41 35.24 -7.07
C PRO A 3 -39.64 33.99 -6.61
N THR A 4 -39.77 32.92 -7.39
CA THR A 4 -38.99 31.69 -7.28
C THR A 4 -37.58 31.93 -7.82
N HIS A 5 -36.57 31.97 -6.94
CA HIS A 5 -35.17 31.81 -7.36
C HIS A 5 -34.82 30.32 -7.42
N SER A 6 -34.76 29.77 -8.63
CA SER A 6 -34.08 28.50 -8.88
C SER A 6 -32.58 28.69 -8.71
N ALA A 7 -31.99 27.98 -7.75
CA ALA A 7 -30.54 27.81 -7.67
C ALA A 7 -30.06 26.88 -8.81
N PRO A 8 -28.91 27.16 -9.43
CA PRO A 8 -28.35 26.23 -10.41
C PRO A 8 -27.82 24.99 -9.68
N ALA A 9 -28.20 23.82 -10.17
CA ALA A 9 -27.63 22.55 -9.75
C ALA A 9 -26.12 22.58 -10.02
N THR A 10 -25.32 22.48 -8.97
CA THR A 10 -23.88 22.22 -9.07
C THR A 10 -23.70 20.86 -9.73
N ALA A 11 -23.28 20.86 -10.98
CA ALA A 11 -22.80 19.66 -11.65
C ALA A 11 -21.62 19.11 -10.83
N ALA A 12 -21.81 17.94 -10.22
CA ALA A 12 -20.72 17.20 -9.62
C ALA A 12 -19.68 16.95 -10.71
N ALA A 13 -18.47 17.49 -10.52
CA ALA A 13 -17.36 17.22 -11.41
C ALA A 13 -17.13 15.71 -11.46
N GLU A 14 -17.22 15.11 -12.65
CA GLU A 14 -16.85 13.71 -12.85
C GLU A 14 -15.40 13.50 -12.40
N PRO A 15 -15.08 12.40 -11.68
CA PRO A 15 -13.72 12.14 -11.26
C PRO A 15 -12.86 11.92 -12.49
N ALA A 16 -11.89 12.82 -12.71
CA ALA A 16 -10.88 12.67 -13.75
C ALA A 16 -10.22 11.29 -13.61
N THR A 17 -10.58 10.38 -14.51
CA THR A 17 -10.07 9.02 -14.56
C THR A 17 -8.62 9.10 -15.01
N HIS A 18 -7.71 9.20 -14.03
CA HIS A 18 -6.29 9.07 -14.30
C HIS A 18 -6.05 7.68 -14.94
N PRO A 19 -5.18 7.59 -15.97
CA PRO A 19 -4.86 6.31 -16.56
C PRO A 19 -4.36 5.36 -15.48
N ARG A 20 -4.89 4.13 -15.44
CA ARG A 20 -4.50 3.13 -14.42
C ARG A 20 -2.98 2.99 -14.37
N GLY A 21 -2.41 3.10 -13.17
CA GLY A 21 -0.97 2.97 -12.95
C GLY A 21 -0.16 4.24 -13.21
N ALA A 22 -0.79 5.34 -13.65
CA ALA A 22 -0.12 6.62 -13.85
C ALA A 22 0.47 7.16 -12.52
N LEU A 23 -0.24 7.00 -11.41
CA LEU A 23 0.23 7.45 -10.09
C LEU A 23 1.45 6.63 -9.66
N ILE A 24 1.45 5.32 -9.90
CA ILE A 24 2.61 4.46 -9.60
C ILE A 24 3.81 4.82 -10.47
N ALA A 25 3.61 5.05 -11.76
CA ALA A 25 4.69 5.43 -12.67
C ALA A 25 5.32 6.77 -12.27
N TRP A 26 4.48 7.76 -11.93
CA TRP A 26 4.94 9.04 -11.40
C TRP A 26 5.71 8.89 -10.08
N ALA A 27 5.16 8.14 -9.12
CA ALA A 27 5.78 7.90 -7.82
C ALA A 27 7.12 7.17 -7.95
N TRP A 28 7.19 6.17 -8.84
CA TRP A 28 8.44 5.49 -9.16
C TRP A 28 9.46 6.48 -9.70
N GLY A 29 9.07 7.30 -10.69
CA GLY A 29 9.97 8.28 -11.32
C GLY A 29 10.54 9.25 -10.31
N LEU A 30 9.69 9.74 -9.41
CA LEU A 30 10.07 10.64 -8.34
C LEU A 30 11.00 9.97 -7.33
N ALA A 31 10.64 8.78 -6.82
CA ALA A 31 11.47 8.03 -5.88
C ALA A 31 12.84 7.67 -6.47
N ARG A 32 12.92 7.24 -7.74
CA ARG A 32 14.21 6.94 -8.38
C ARG A 32 15.07 8.19 -8.50
N ARG A 33 14.51 9.31 -8.98
CA ARG A 33 15.25 10.57 -9.15
C ARG A 33 15.92 11.02 -7.86
N HIS A 34 15.23 10.89 -6.74
CA HIS A 34 15.74 11.33 -5.44
C HIS A 34 16.56 10.26 -4.72
N LEU A 35 16.20 8.98 -4.78
CA LEU A 35 16.81 7.97 -3.89
C LEU A 35 17.89 7.11 -4.55
N SER A 36 17.82 6.84 -5.87
CA SER A 36 18.59 5.72 -6.44
C SER A 36 20.11 5.90 -6.42
N HIS A 37 20.57 7.15 -6.54
CA HIS A 37 22.01 7.46 -6.57
C HIS A 37 22.56 7.82 -5.19
N GLU A 38 21.89 8.70 -4.44
CA GLU A 38 22.38 9.14 -3.13
C GLU A 38 22.07 8.18 -1.97
N LEU A 39 20.98 7.42 -2.06
CA LEU A 39 20.47 6.57 -0.99
C LEU A 39 20.13 5.16 -1.50
N PRO A 40 21.11 4.40 -2.06
CA PRO A 40 20.85 3.15 -2.77
C PRO A 40 20.17 2.08 -1.90
N ARG A 41 20.51 1.98 -0.61
CA ARG A 41 19.79 1.07 0.31
C ARG A 41 18.35 1.48 0.55
N ARG A 42 18.09 2.79 0.69
CA ARG A 42 16.74 3.32 0.84
C ARG A 42 15.91 3.06 -0.41
N TRP A 43 16.53 3.20 -1.58
CA TRP A 43 15.92 2.86 -2.86
C TRP A 43 15.51 1.39 -2.94
N GLU A 44 16.38 0.46 -2.52
CA GLU A 44 16.01 -0.96 -2.42
C GLU A 44 14.87 -1.20 -1.42
N HIS A 45 14.94 -0.54 -0.26
CA HIS A 45 13.88 -0.62 0.74
C HIS A 45 12.51 -0.23 0.19
N VAL A 46 12.35 0.98 -0.37
CA VAL A 46 11.05 1.46 -0.88
C VAL A 46 10.52 0.60 -2.03
N ARG A 47 11.41 0.02 -2.85
CA ARG A 47 11.03 -0.97 -3.88
C ARG A 47 10.47 -2.25 -3.26
N GLY A 48 11.09 -2.73 -2.18
CA GLY A 48 10.60 -3.88 -1.42
C GLY A 48 9.22 -3.63 -0.80
N VAL A 49 9.04 -2.46 -0.18
CA VAL A 49 7.76 -2.04 0.40
C VAL A 49 6.68 -1.96 -0.69
N ALA A 50 6.99 -1.36 -1.85
CA ALA A 50 6.07 -1.28 -2.98
C ALA A 50 5.72 -2.65 -3.57
N LYS A 51 6.69 -3.57 -3.62
CA LYS A 51 6.46 -4.97 -4.03
C LYS A 51 5.49 -5.66 -3.06
N CYS A 52 5.68 -5.49 -1.75
CA CYS A 52 4.76 -6.00 -0.74
C CYS A 52 3.34 -5.44 -0.94
N GLY A 53 3.22 -4.12 -1.13
CA GLY A 53 1.94 -3.45 -1.37
C GLY A 53 1.21 -3.99 -2.61
N ARG A 54 1.94 -4.21 -3.72
CA ARG A 54 1.38 -4.84 -4.94
C ARG A 54 0.88 -6.27 -4.70
N GLN A 55 1.52 -7.01 -3.82
CA GLN A 55 1.16 -8.40 -3.52
C GLN A 55 -0.08 -8.50 -2.64
N ILE A 56 -0.17 -7.68 -1.57
CA ILE A 56 -1.25 -7.79 -0.60
C ILE A 56 -2.47 -6.94 -0.97
N GLY A 57 -2.25 -5.81 -1.64
CA GLY A 57 -3.27 -4.80 -1.94
C GLY A 57 -4.55 -5.37 -2.58
N PRO A 58 -4.46 -6.16 -3.66
CA PRO A 58 -5.64 -6.70 -4.34
C PRO A 58 -6.53 -7.61 -3.50
N SER A 59 -6.01 -8.14 -2.38
CA SER A 59 -6.81 -8.95 -1.44
C SER A 59 -7.49 -8.12 -0.36
N LEU A 60 -7.12 -6.83 -0.23
CA LEU A 60 -7.46 -5.97 0.90
C LEU A 60 -8.24 -4.72 0.50
N LEU A 61 -7.98 -4.18 -0.70
CA LEU A 61 -8.36 -2.83 -1.10
C LEU A 61 -8.98 -2.81 -2.51
N PRO A 62 -9.85 -1.83 -2.81
CA PRO A 62 -10.23 -1.46 -4.17
C PRO A 62 -9.02 -1.10 -5.05
N ALA A 63 -9.17 -1.22 -6.37
CA ALA A 63 -8.06 -1.08 -7.32
C ALA A 63 -7.35 0.30 -7.27
N ASP A 64 -8.12 1.37 -7.11
CA ASP A 64 -7.62 2.74 -6.93
C ASP A 64 -6.84 2.91 -5.61
N GLU A 65 -7.30 2.28 -4.54
CA GLU A 65 -6.59 2.26 -3.25
C GLU A 65 -5.31 1.41 -3.31
N VAL A 66 -5.28 0.33 -4.11
CA VAL A 66 -4.03 -0.41 -4.38
C VAL A 66 -3.01 0.49 -5.08
N GLU A 67 -3.46 1.30 -6.04
CA GLU A 67 -2.58 2.24 -6.74
C GLU A 67 -1.97 3.26 -5.77
N LEU A 68 -2.82 3.83 -4.90
CA LEU A 68 -2.39 4.77 -3.85
C LEU A 68 -1.45 4.12 -2.83
N LEU A 69 -1.72 2.90 -2.38
CA LEU A 69 -0.84 2.14 -1.48
C LEU A 69 0.56 1.98 -2.07
N VAL A 70 0.66 1.57 -3.34
CA VAL A 70 1.94 1.33 -4.01
C VAL A 70 2.70 2.64 -4.24
N ALA A 71 2.00 3.72 -4.58
CA ALA A 71 2.61 5.04 -4.68
C ALA A 71 3.13 5.55 -3.33
N ALA A 72 2.34 5.41 -2.26
CA ALA A 72 2.75 5.77 -0.90
C ALA A 72 3.95 4.92 -0.44
N ALA A 73 3.96 3.63 -0.73
CA ALA A 73 5.09 2.75 -0.43
C ALA A 73 6.40 3.19 -1.10
N LEU A 74 6.35 3.64 -2.36
CA LEU A 74 7.53 4.17 -3.07
C LEU A 74 8.05 5.49 -2.49
N LEU A 75 7.16 6.29 -1.88
CA LEU A 75 7.44 7.67 -1.49
C LEU A 75 7.52 7.92 0.02
N HIS A 76 7.16 6.95 0.87
CA HIS A 76 7.09 7.16 2.33
C HIS A 76 8.42 7.65 2.93
N ASP A 77 9.53 7.20 2.36
CA ASP A 77 10.89 7.52 2.79
C ASP A 77 11.58 8.58 1.89
N ILE A 78 10.84 9.26 1.00
CA ILE A 78 11.43 10.23 0.05
C ILE A 78 12.07 11.43 0.76
N GLY A 79 11.54 11.83 1.92
CA GLY A 79 12.06 12.97 2.69
C GLY A 79 13.42 12.73 3.33
N TYR A 80 14.02 11.55 3.18
CA TYR A 80 15.45 11.35 3.49
C TYR A 80 16.37 12.00 2.45
N ALA A 81 15.86 12.29 1.25
CA ALA A 81 16.68 12.79 0.16
C ALA A 81 17.28 14.15 0.49
N SER A 82 18.59 14.31 0.28
CA SER A 82 19.34 15.46 0.79
C SER A 82 18.81 16.79 0.27
N GLY A 83 18.41 16.83 -1.01
CA GLY A 83 17.81 18.01 -1.65
C GLY A 83 16.37 18.33 -1.22
N LEU A 84 15.74 17.49 -0.40
CA LEU A 84 14.37 17.66 0.09
C LEU A 84 14.29 17.97 1.59
N VAL A 85 15.42 17.89 2.30
CA VAL A 85 15.48 18.13 3.75
C VAL A 85 15.20 19.61 4.04
N VAL A 86 14.22 19.86 4.91
CA VAL A 86 13.90 21.20 5.43
C VAL A 86 14.09 21.25 6.94
N CYS A 87 13.51 20.29 7.67
CA CYS A 87 13.64 20.21 9.13
C CYS A 87 14.39 18.96 9.63
N GLY A 88 14.78 18.07 8.71
CA GLY A 88 15.50 16.83 9.05
C GLY A 88 14.61 15.72 9.58
N TYR A 89 13.28 15.87 9.49
CA TYR A 89 12.31 14.84 9.85
C TYR A 89 11.60 14.34 8.60
N HIS A 90 12.06 13.19 8.11
CA HIS A 90 11.74 12.68 6.78
C HIS A 90 10.23 12.53 6.46
N PRO A 91 9.31 12.17 7.39
CA PRO A 91 7.90 12.10 7.05
C PRO A 91 7.34 13.49 6.72
N LEU A 92 7.76 14.50 7.49
CA LEU A 92 7.33 15.88 7.31
C LEU A 92 7.98 16.54 6.10
N ASP A 93 9.29 16.34 5.90
CA ASP A 93 10.01 16.86 4.73
C ASP A 93 9.47 16.24 3.43
N GLY A 94 9.20 14.94 3.42
CA GLY A 94 8.56 14.25 2.30
C GLY A 94 7.15 14.78 2.03
N ALA A 95 6.32 14.96 3.06
CA ALA A 95 4.98 15.49 2.91
C ALA A 95 4.96 16.94 2.38
N ARG A 96 5.85 17.81 2.88
CA ARG A 96 6.01 19.19 2.39
C ARG A 96 6.40 19.22 0.92
N PHE A 97 7.37 18.41 0.53
CA PHE A 97 7.78 18.30 -0.86
C PHE A 97 6.63 17.82 -1.77
N LEU A 98 5.93 16.75 -1.37
CA LEU A 98 4.83 16.20 -2.15
C LEU A 98 3.68 17.20 -2.31
N ALA A 99 3.37 17.97 -1.26
CA ALA A 99 2.40 19.05 -1.34
C ALA A 99 2.84 20.15 -2.33
N ALA A 100 4.12 20.54 -2.32
CA ALA A 100 4.66 21.56 -3.22
C ALA A 100 4.61 21.15 -4.70
N VAL A 101 4.75 19.86 -5.01
CA VAL A 101 4.58 19.33 -6.38
C VAL A 101 3.14 18.93 -6.70
N SER A 102 2.16 19.37 -5.90
CA SER A 102 0.72 19.13 -6.10
C SER A 102 0.34 17.65 -6.17
N ALA A 103 1.01 16.80 -5.38
CA ALA A 103 0.62 15.40 -5.24
C ALA A 103 -0.79 15.27 -4.62
N PRO A 104 -1.51 14.16 -4.84
CA PRO A 104 -2.83 13.94 -4.25
C PRO A 104 -2.81 14.11 -2.72
N PRO A 105 -3.72 14.90 -2.10
CA PRO A 105 -3.66 15.20 -0.66
C PRO A 105 -3.63 13.95 0.23
N ARG A 106 -4.38 12.90 -0.14
CA ARG A 106 -4.40 11.63 0.60
C ARG A 106 -3.04 10.92 0.59
N LEU A 107 -2.31 10.98 -0.53
CA LEU A 107 -0.95 10.46 -0.62
C LEU A 107 0.01 11.24 0.29
N VAL A 108 -0.11 12.56 0.30
CA VAL A 108 0.70 13.43 1.17
C VAL A 108 0.51 13.05 2.64
N ASN A 109 -0.74 12.87 3.07
CA ASN A 109 -1.08 12.49 4.44
C ASN A 109 -0.54 11.10 4.81
N LEU A 110 -0.65 10.12 3.91
CA LEU A 110 -0.10 8.78 4.11
C LEU A 110 1.43 8.79 4.28
N VAL A 111 2.13 9.62 3.50
CA VAL A 111 3.58 9.81 3.64
C VAL A 111 3.93 10.52 4.94
N ALA A 112 3.17 11.53 5.35
CA ALA A 112 3.39 12.22 6.63
C ALA A 112 3.21 11.28 7.83
N GLN A 113 2.19 10.42 7.79
CA GLN A 113 1.73 9.63 8.94
C GLN A 113 2.25 8.18 8.93
N HIS A 114 3.24 7.84 8.11
CA HIS A 114 3.70 6.46 8.02
C HIS A 114 4.38 5.96 9.32
N SER A 115 4.20 4.68 9.62
CA SER A 115 4.91 3.94 10.68
C SER A 115 4.97 4.67 12.03
N ALA A 116 3.83 5.18 12.47
CA ALA A 116 3.62 5.89 13.73
C ALA A 116 4.39 7.20 13.86
N ALA A 117 4.65 7.87 12.73
CA ALA A 117 5.36 9.14 12.63
C ALA A 117 5.01 10.13 13.75
N GLU A 118 3.72 10.33 14.04
CA GLU A 118 3.26 11.25 15.10
C GLU A 118 3.96 11.08 16.45
N LEU A 119 4.19 9.85 16.92
CA LEU A 119 4.88 9.61 18.19
C LEU A 119 6.36 10.00 18.12
N ILE A 120 7.01 9.80 16.96
CA ILE A 120 8.39 10.29 16.73
C ILE A 120 8.41 11.82 16.60
N ALA A 121 7.37 12.42 16.01
CA ALA A 121 7.25 13.87 15.90
C ALA A 121 7.14 14.52 17.29
N GLY A 122 6.42 13.90 18.23
CA GLY A 122 6.39 14.31 19.64
C GLY A 122 7.79 14.35 20.26
N GLU A 123 8.56 13.28 20.11
CA GLU A 123 9.95 13.19 20.59
C GLU A 123 10.92 14.19 19.95
N ARG A 124 10.55 14.75 18.79
CA ARG A 124 11.39 15.66 18.00
C ARG A 124 10.88 17.11 17.97
N GLY A 125 9.78 17.42 18.68
CA GLY A 125 9.19 18.76 18.70
C GLY A 125 8.43 19.15 17.42
N PHE A 126 8.03 18.19 16.59
CA PHE A 126 7.31 18.40 15.33
C PHE A 126 5.82 18.04 15.38
N ALA A 127 5.26 17.79 16.56
CA ALA A 127 3.86 17.36 16.70
C ALA A 127 2.88 18.33 16.02
N THR A 128 3.01 19.63 16.26
CA THR A 128 2.14 20.67 15.66
C THR A 128 2.29 20.76 14.14
N ASP A 129 3.50 20.58 13.61
CA ASP A 129 3.72 20.57 12.17
C ASP A 129 3.10 19.34 11.51
N LEU A 130 3.27 18.16 12.13
CA LEU A 130 2.74 16.92 11.60
C LEU A 130 1.20 16.84 11.70
N ALA A 131 0.60 17.47 12.71
CA ALA A 131 -0.85 17.52 12.92
C ALA A 131 -1.62 18.16 11.75
N ARG A 132 -0.95 18.87 10.84
CA ARG A 132 -1.53 19.40 9.60
C ARG A 132 -1.89 18.30 8.59
N TYR A 133 -1.34 17.10 8.77
CA TYR A 133 -1.55 15.94 7.93
C TYR A 133 -2.32 14.88 8.73
N PRO A 134 -3.64 14.72 8.52
CA PRO A 134 -4.43 13.79 9.33
C PRO A 134 -4.05 12.32 9.08
N ASP A 135 -3.99 11.51 10.15
CA ASP A 135 -3.91 10.04 10.04
C ASP A 135 -5.31 9.48 9.73
N GLU A 136 -5.44 8.78 8.60
CA GLU A 136 -6.74 8.31 8.12
C GLU A 136 -7.23 7.02 8.79
N HIS A 137 -6.41 6.36 9.61
CA HIS A 137 -6.75 5.13 10.34
C HIS A 137 -7.45 4.04 9.49
N SER A 138 -7.12 3.98 8.20
CA SER A 138 -7.79 3.13 7.21
C SER A 138 -7.09 1.77 7.04
N PRO A 139 -7.75 0.80 6.37
CA PRO A 139 -7.08 -0.44 5.91
C PRO A 139 -5.88 -0.18 5.00
N LEU A 140 -5.91 0.85 4.16
CA LEU A 140 -4.79 1.24 3.28
C LEU A 140 -3.59 1.69 4.11
N ARG A 141 -3.84 2.59 5.08
CA ARG A 141 -2.82 3.08 6.01
C ARG A 141 -2.19 1.93 6.80
N ASP A 142 -2.99 1.02 7.34
CA ASP A 142 -2.48 -0.18 8.02
C ASP A 142 -1.65 -1.06 7.08
N ALA A 143 -2.08 -1.24 5.82
CA ALA A 143 -1.36 -1.99 4.83
C ALA A 143 0.00 -1.34 4.46
N LEU A 144 0.08 -0.01 4.41
CA LEU A 144 1.34 0.71 4.20
C LEU A 144 2.32 0.42 5.34
N TRP A 145 1.85 0.53 6.58
CA TRP A 145 2.69 0.25 7.77
C TRP A 145 3.10 -1.21 7.83
N PHE A 146 2.21 -2.13 7.47
CA PHE A 146 2.52 -3.55 7.34
C PHE A 146 3.62 -3.78 6.30
N CYS A 147 3.50 -3.19 5.10
CA CYS A 147 4.48 -3.36 4.03
C CYS A 147 5.85 -2.81 4.44
N ASP A 148 5.88 -1.64 5.09
CA ASP A 148 7.12 -1.11 5.65
C ASP A 148 7.66 -2.12 6.67
N MET A 149 6.93 -2.40 7.75
CA MET A 149 7.41 -3.25 8.85
C MET A 149 7.74 -4.70 8.47
N ARG A 150 7.33 -5.19 7.30
CA ARG A 150 7.66 -6.52 6.76
C ARG A 150 8.77 -6.50 5.69
N THR A 151 9.42 -5.35 5.49
CA THR A 151 10.53 -5.17 4.54
C THR A 151 11.76 -4.68 5.27
N ASN A 152 12.92 -5.30 5.04
CA ASN A 152 14.18 -4.87 5.64
C ASN A 152 14.84 -3.73 4.82
N PRO A 153 15.94 -3.12 5.29
CA PRO A 153 16.62 -2.02 4.57
C PRO A 153 17.19 -2.40 3.19
N ASP A 154 17.30 -3.68 2.86
CA ASP A 154 17.79 -4.16 1.56
C ASP A 154 16.62 -4.59 0.64
N GLY A 155 15.39 -4.20 0.98
CA GLY A 155 14.19 -4.47 0.18
C GLY A 155 13.67 -5.91 0.26
N ARG A 156 14.19 -6.72 1.18
CA ARG A 156 13.81 -8.13 1.34
C ARG A 156 12.72 -8.31 2.42
N PRO A 157 11.86 -9.34 2.31
CA PRO A 157 10.92 -9.68 3.37
C PRO A 157 11.65 -9.99 4.70
N THR A 158 11.03 -9.60 5.80
CA THR A 158 11.46 -9.89 7.18
C THR A 158 10.23 -10.03 8.06
N ASP A 159 10.39 -10.55 9.27
CA ASP A 159 9.33 -10.50 10.27
C ASP A 159 9.32 -9.17 11.04
N PHE A 160 8.22 -8.93 11.76
CA PHE A 160 8.02 -7.70 12.51
C PHE A 160 9.04 -7.53 13.65
N ALA A 161 9.33 -8.61 14.38
CA ALA A 161 10.22 -8.58 15.53
C ALA A 161 11.67 -8.31 15.11
N GLU A 162 12.14 -8.99 14.07
CA GLU A 162 13.42 -8.75 13.38
C GLU A 162 13.52 -7.31 12.88
N ARG A 163 12.46 -6.77 12.26
CA ARG A 163 12.47 -5.38 11.79
C ARG A 163 12.62 -4.40 12.94
N ILE A 164 11.89 -4.59 14.04
CA ILE A 164 11.98 -3.74 15.24
C ILE A 164 13.35 -3.85 15.90
N ALA A 165 13.88 -5.08 16.06
CA ALA A 165 15.22 -5.31 16.59
C ALA A 165 16.30 -4.61 15.74
N GLY A 166 16.20 -4.73 14.42
CA GLY A 166 17.09 -4.05 13.48
C GLY A 166 17.00 -2.53 13.55
N ILE A 167 15.81 -1.95 13.78
CA ILE A 167 15.65 -0.51 14.02
C ILE A 167 16.37 -0.10 15.30
N ARG A 168 16.14 -0.81 16.42
CA ARG A 168 16.79 -0.51 17.70
C ARG A 168 18.32 -0.58 17.61
N ALA A 169 18.84 -1.60 16.93
CA ALA A 169 20.28 -1.77 16.74
C ALA A 169 20.94 -0.62 15.97
N ARG A 170 20.27 -0.02 14.98
CA ARG A 170 20.83 1.07 14.18
C ARG A 170 20.80 2.44 14.85
N HIS A 171 19.81 2.68 15.71
CA HIS A 171 19.57 4.02 16.27
C HIS A 171 20.00 4.16 17.73
N GLY A 172 20.13 3.06 18.47
CA GLY A 172 20.52 3.06 19.88
C GLY A 172 19.41 3.58 20.82
N PRO A 173 19.48 3.24 22.12
CA PRO A 173 18.39 3.46 23.08
C PRO A 173 18.07 4.93 23.34
N GLY A 174 19.05 5.83 23.22
CA GLY A 174 18.87 7.27 23.44
C GLY A 174 18.28 8.03 22.25
N SER A 175 18.02 7.39 21.11
CA SER A 175 17.49 8.09 19.95
C SER A 175 15.99 8.45 20.09
N PRO A 176 15.52 9.56 19.51
CA PRO A 176 14.10 9.91 19.48
C PRO A 176 13.21 8.78 18.93
N LEU A 177 13.70 8.05 17.92
CA LEU A 177 12.97 6.92 17.35
C LEU A 177 12.81 5.78 18.35
N VAL A 178 13.84 5.44 19.12
CA VAL A 178 13.77 4.34 20.09
C VAL A 178 12.93 4.74 21.30
N ARG A 179 13.05 5.98 21.79
CA ARG A 179 12.16 6.48 22.85
C ARG A 179 10.69 6.47 22.43
N ALA A 180 10.38 6.89 21.20
CA ALA A 180 9.02 6.80 20.67
C ALA A 180 8.53 5.35 20.54
N LEU A 181 9.41 4.41 20.16
CA LEU A 181 9.07 2.97 20.15
C LEU A 181 8.68 2.49 21.54
N ASP A 182 9.44 2.86 22.57
CA ASP A 182 9.19 2.51 23.96
C ASP A 182 7.93 3.20 24.52
N ALA A 183 7.64 4.42 24.06
CA ALA A 183 6.48 5.21 24.46
C ALA A 183 5.16 4.82 23.75
N GLY A 184 5.18 3.86 22.83
CA GLY A 184 3.95 3.32 22.22
C GLY A 184 4.00 3.11 20.70
N ALA A 185 5.02 3.62 20.00
CA ALA A 185 5.11 3.45 18.55
C ALA A 185 5.33 1.98 18.16
N HIS A 186 5.94 1.18 19.03
CA HIS A 186 6.03 -0.26 18.85
C HIS A 186 4.63 -0.90 18.81
N THR A 187 3.80 -0.63 19.81
CA THR A 187 2.43 -1.14 19.91
C THR A 187 1.57 -0.68 18.73
N ALA A 188 1.63 0.62 18.39
CA ALA A 188 0.87 1.16 17.26
C ALA A 188 1.22 0.48 15.92
N ARG A 189 2.52 0.21 15.68
CA ARG A 189 2.99 -0.51 14.50
C ARG A 189 2.56 -1.98 14.52
N HIS A 190 2.70 -2.64 15.66
CA HIS A 190 2.28 -4.03 15.85
C HIS A 190 0.78 -4.19 15.57
N ASP A 191 -0.06 -3.29 16.08
CA ASP A 191 -1.51 -3.38 15.90
C ASP A 191 -1.93 -3.16 14.44
N ALA A 192 -1.26 -2.25 13.72
CA ALA A 192 -1.48 -2.06 12.28
C ALA A 192 -1.10 -3.31 11.46
N VAL A 193 0.04 -3.93 11.81
CA VAL A 193 0.49 -5.20 11.21
C VAL A 193 -0.56 -6.29 11.47
N ARG A 194 -0.98 -6.46 12.72
CA ARG A 194 -1.93 -7.49 13.12
C ARG A 194 -3.29 -7.31 12.44
N ARG A 195 -3.82 -6.08 12.37
CA ARG A 195 -5.08 -5.80 11.66
C ARG A 195 -4.97 -6.16 10.18
N THR A 196 -3.82 -5.91 9.55
CA THR A 196 -3.58 -6.28 8.15
C THR A 196 -3.54 -7.81 7.97
N GLU A 197 -2.85 -8.52 8.86
CA GLU A 197 -2.78 -10.00 8.83
C GLU A 197 -4.17 -10.64 9.01
N LEU A 198 -4.98 -10.12 9.93
CA LEU A 198 -6.35 -10.59 10.14
C LEU A 198 -7.22 -10.40 8.88
N ARG A 199 -7.10 -9.24 8.20
CA ARG A 199 -7.83 -8.99 6.94
C ARG A 199 -7.37 -9.91 5.81
N LEU A 200 -6.07 -10.19 5.71
CA LEU A 200 -5.52 -11.15 4.74
C LEU A 200 -6.03 -12.57 5.00
N GLY A 201 -6.04 -13.01 6.25
CA GLY A 201 -6.61 -14.30 6.65
C GLY A 201 -8.09 -14.42 6.27
N ALA A 202 -8.89 -13.38 6.58
CA ALA A 202 -10.30 -13.35 6.23
C ALA A 202 -10.53 -13.35 4.70
N ALA A 203 -9.71 -12.64 3.92
CA ALA A 203 -9.78 -12.64 2.46
C ALA A 203 -9.43 -14.01 1.86
N ALA A 204 -8.42 -14.70 2.42
CA ALA A 204 -8.05 -16.05 2.01
C ALA A 204 -9.18 -17.06 2.28
N VAL A 205 -9.86 -16.95 3.42
CA VAL A 205 -11.04 -17.78 3.75
C VAL A 205 -12.18 -17.51 2.77
N ARG A 206 -12.54 -16.24 2.52
CA ARG A 206 -13.59 -15.87 1.56
C ARG A 206 -13.34 -16.45 0.16
N ARG A 207 -12.09 -16.40 -0.31
CA ARG A 207 -11.70 -16.96 -1.62
C ARG A 207 -11.79 -18.49 -1.68
N ARG A 208 -11.61 -19.18 -0.55
CA ARG A 208 -11.78 -20.66 -0.48
C ARG A 208 -13.26 -21.06 -0.44
N VAL A 209 -14.10 -20.28 0.25
CA VAL A 209 -15.54 -20.55 0.42
C VAL A 209 -16.36 -20.16 -0.83
N SER A 210 -15.88 -19.19 -1.62
CA SER A 210 -16.48 -18.80 -2.90
C SER A 210 -15.68 -19.38 -4.07
N PRO A 211 -15.89 -20.64 -4.49
CA PRO A 211 -15.31 -21.13 -5.74
C PRO A 211 -15.85 -20.27 -6.89
N ARG A 212 -15.00 -20.02 -7.89
CA ARG A 212 -15.37 -19.25 -9.09
C ARG A 212 -16.65 -19.86 -9.68
N ARG A 213 -17.71 -19.06 -9.84
CA ARG A 213 -18.82 -19.38 -10.75
C ARG A 213 -18.24 -19.45 -12.17
N GLY A 214 -17.81 -20.62 -12.60
CA GLY A 214 -17.16 -20.80 -13.90
C GLY A 214 -16.87 -22.23 -14.34
N GLU A 215 -17.34 -23.27 -13.63
CA GLU A 215 -17.15 -24.68 -14.01
C GLU A 215 -18.41 -25.54 -13.79
N ALA A 216 -19.60 -24.91 -13.76
CA ALA A 216 -20.88 -25.62 -13.68
C ALA A 216 -21.70 -25.36 -14.94
N ASP A 217 -21.18 -25.70 -16.12
CA ASP A 217 -22.00 -25.86 -17.33
C ASP A 217 -21.38 -26.77 -18.41
N ALA A 218 -20.70 -27.84 -17.99
CA ALA A 218 -20.12 -28.83 -18.92
C ALA A 218 -20.51 -30.29 -18.60
N ALA A 219 -21.62 -30.50 -17.89
CA ALA A 219 -22.08 -31.84 -17.53
C ALA A 219 -23.61 -32.01 -17.63
N VAL A 220 -24.23 -31.46 -18.68
CA VAL A 220 -25.55 -31.92 -19.14
C VAL A 220 -25.57 -31.81 -20.66
N ARG A 221 -25.21 -32.90 -21.36
CA ARG A 221 -25.66 -33.30 -22.71
C ARG A 221 -24.89 -34.55 -23.13
N GLY A 222 -25.59 -35.66 -23.26
CA GLY A 222 -25.06 -36.87 -23.90
C GLY A 222 -25.67 -38.18 -23.41
N ASP A 223 -26.99 -38.27 -23.36
CA ASP A 223 -27.68 -39.57 -23.43
C ASP A 223 -28.38 -39.66 -24.79
N GLY A 224 -28.33 -40.86 -25.40
CA GLY A 224 -29.17 -41.26 -26.53
C GLY A 224 -28.42 -41.56 -27.84
N GLY A 225 -28.44 -42.84 -28.24
CA GLY A 225 -28.53 -43.19 -29.68
C GLY A 225 -27.63 -44.30 -30.20
N ASP A 226 -27.92 -45.55 -29.81
CA ASP A 226 -28.21 -46.72 -30.67
C ASP A 226 -27.50 -46.94 -32.04
N GLY A 227 -27.01 -48.18 -32.21
CA GLY A 227 -27.16 -49.00 -33.42
C GLY A 227 -26.34 -48.71 -34.68
N ALA A 228 -25.39 -49.59 -35.02
CA ALA A 228 -25.45 -50.44 -36.23
C ALA A 228 -24.10 -51.11 -36.57
N ALA A 229 -24.22 -52.39 -36.93
CA ALA A 229 -23.18 -53.35 -37.29
C ALA A 229 -22.36 -52.98 -38.55
N ARG A 230 -21.12 -53.52 -38.63
CA ARG A 230 -20.46 -54.01 -39.86
C ARG A 230 -19.28 -54.91 -39.50
N GLU A 231 -19.34 -56.15 -39.97
CA GLU A 231 -18.26 -57.15 -40.05
C GLU A 231 -18.21 -57.60 -41.54
N PRO A 232 -17.22 -58.39 -42.02
CA PRO A 232 -15.77 -58.42 -41.74
C PRO A 232 -14.94 -58.15 -43.03
N ASP A 233 -13.65 -57.82 -42.88
CA ASP A 233 -12.68 -57.94 -43.98
C ASP A 233 -11.91 -59.26 -43.88
N ARG A 234 -11.81 -59.95 -45.02
CA ARG A 234 -11.27 -61.30 -45.20
C ARG A 234 -9.76 -61.23 -45.42
N ARG A 235 -8.98 -61.87 -44.55
CA ARG A 235 -7.62 -62.33 -44.89
C ARG A 235 -7.30 -63.64 -44.17
N ALA A 236 -7.34 -64.76 -44.90
CA ALA A 236 -6.34 -65.82 -44.84
C ALA A 236 -6.74 -67.00 -45.75
N ARG A 237 -5.89 -67.19 -46.78
CA ARG A 237 -5.57 -68.45 -47.50
C ARG A 237 -6.60 -69.03 -48.47
#